data_AF-A0A2U2PC71-F1
#
_entry.id   AF-A0A2U2PC71-F1
#
_cell.length_a   1.000
_cell.length_b   1.000
_cell.length_c   1.000
_cell.angle_alpha   90.00
_cell.angle_beta   90.00
_cell.angle_gamma   90.00
#
_symmetry.space_group_name_H-M   'P 1'
#
loop_
_entity.id
_entity.type
_entity.pdbx_description
1 polymer ?
#
loop_
_entity_poly.entity_id
_entity_poly.type
_entity_poly.pdbx_seq_one_letter_code
_entity_poly.pdbx_strand_id
1 'polypeptide(L)'
;MKKMWIWISIILIIAVGLYVFLSPEKLIIERNNQPLDANYAAFQEIDGAYNSSVFKVSLIARVAVTSSASPNPIRIFPSVNDQLILECDAKVDDETRFDYRYYKIDKAGVVTDSIYASYSDYWAQFIDDFMVYTSDRDAYYTTWPLNGDTVKHRLVELNADLSWANEKVESRISEIKKNAKYWFFSSFGDNGVWYRKAYFYADRKWQLLWQKMPGYTDVPDGESGNRYRKDVFRSGEAGFEMPENVKLLYFYPQEKIKYYHIIGGGDGGFSVYNWRGQGFFETTVAGKNFRFKVPKLVVEKEKHNGFKPSLYIVSEAGGSAEIYNPAFYHSPNGFSFYSPNSQQLFMIISQQ
;
A
#
# COMPACT_ATOMS: atom_id res chain seq x y z
N MET A 1 -15.34 -16.47 52.23
CA MET A 1 -15.21 -15.01 51.98
C MET A 1 -13.85 -14.43 52.39
N LYS A 2 -13.37 -14.54 53.65
CA LYS A 2 -12.07 -13.95 54.07
C LYS A 2 -10.84 -14.37 53.23
N LYS A 3 -10.75 -15.63 52.80
CA LYS A 3 -9.65 -16.12 51.93
C LYS A 3 -9.66 -15.48 50.54
N MET A 4 -10.82 -15.10 50.00
CA MET A 4 -10.95 -14.48 48.68
C MET A 4 -10.45 -13.02 48.69
N TRP A 5 -10.74 -12.29 49.77
CA TRP A 5 -10.23 -10.92 49.96
C TRP A 5 -8.70 -10.86 50.09
N ILE A 6 -8.07 -11.86 50.72
CA ILE A 6 -6.61 -11.94 50.83
C ILE A 6 -5.96 -12.11 49.44
N TRP A 7 -6.53 -12.96 48.59
CA TRP A 7 -6.03 -13.14 47.21
C TRP A 7 -6.22 -11.90 46.33
N ILE A 8 -7.37 -11.22 46.45
CA ILE A 8 -7.61 -9.96 45.76
C ILE A 8 -6.57 -8.91 46.19
N SER A 9 -6.30 -8.79 47.50
CA SER A 9 -5.28 -7.86 48.01
C SER A 9 -3.87 -8.21 47.54
N ILE A 10 -3.49 -9.49 47.48
CA ILE A 10 -2.19 -9.93 46.95
C ILE A 10 -2.05 -9.59 45.47
N ILE A 11 -3.08 -9.86 44.66
CA ILE A 11 -3.09 -9.52 43.23
C ILE A 11 -2.98 -8.00 43.03
N LEU A 12 -3.70 -7.21 43.83
CA LEU A 12 -3.61 -5.74 43.79
C LEU A 12 -2.21 -5.23 44.16
N ILE A 13 -1.58 -5.80 45.19
CA ILE A 13 -0.21 -5.42 45.59
C ILE A 13 0.79 -5.81 44.50
N ILE A 14 0.64 -6.98 43.88
CA ILE A 14 1.50 -7.40 42.76
C ILE A 14 1.27 -6.51 41.54
N ALA A 15 0.02 -6.19 41.19
CA ALA A 15 -0.31 -5.30 40.08
C ALA A 15 0.22 -3.88 40.29
N VAL A 16 0.09 -3.34 41.51
CA VAL A 16 0.66 -2.04 41.89
C VAL A 16 2.18 -2.10 41.90
N GLY A 17 2.77 -3.18 42.39
CA GLY A 17 4.22 -3.43 42.35
C GLY A 17 4.73 -3.44 40.91
N LEU A 18 4.10 -4.21 40.02
CA LEU A 18 4.43 -4.24 38.59
C LEU A 18 4.25 -2.86 37.95
N TYR A 19 3.15 -2.15 38.24
CA TYR A 19 2.90 -0.80 37.73
C TYR A 19 3.97 0.21 38.18
N VAL A 20 4.38 0.18 39.44
CA VAL A 20 5.37 1.11 40.00
C VAL A 20 6.80 0.75 39.59
N PHE A 21 7.13 -0.54 39.50
CA PHE A 21 8.48 -0.99 39.15
C PHE A 21 8.76 -1.01 37.65
N LEU A 22 7.76 -1.35 36.83
CA LEU A 22 7.85 -1.41 35.37
C LEU A 22 7.20 -0.20 34.66
N SER A 23 6.93 0.89 35.38
CA SER A 23 6.29 2.07 34.77
C SER A 23 7.10 2.59 33.57
N PRO A 24 6.48 2.78 32.39
CA PRO A 24 7.10 3.40 31.22
C PRO A 24 7.69 4.78 31.51
N GLU A 25 7.17 5.49 32.51
CA GLU A 25 7.71 6.79 32.98
C GLU A 25 9.18 6.70 33.41
N LYS A 26 9.64 5.55 33.90
CA LYS A 26 11.07 5.36 34.25
C LYS A 26 11.98 5.27 33.02
N LEU A 27 11.40 5.05 31.84
CA LEU A 27 12.13 5.04 30.57
C LEU A 27 12.15 6.43 29.92
N ILE A 28 11.52 7.43 30.55
CA ILE A 28 11.65 8.84 30.21
C ILE A 28 12.74 9.44 31.12
N ILE A 29 13.83 9.92 30.53
CA ILE A 29 14.96 10.47 31.28
C ILE A 29 14.83 11.98 31.45
N GLU A 30 14.23 12.66 30.47
CA GLU A 30 14.18 14.12 30.42
C GLU A 30 12.91 14.60 29.73
N ARG A 31 12.37 15.74 30.14
CA ARG A 31 11.24 16.43 29.51
C ARG A 31 11.66 17.84 29.12
N ASN A 32 11.35 18.24 27.89
CA ASN A 32 11.57 19.60 27.43
C ASN A 32 10.41 20.48 27.88
N ASN A 33 10.72 21.53 28.65
CA ASN A 33 9.76 22.49 29.16
C ASN A 33 9.70 23.78 28.33
N GLN A 34 10.53 23.92 27.29
CA GLN A 34 10.49 25.08 26.40
C GLN A 34 9.22 25.03 25.55
N PRO A 35 8.46 26.13 25.38
CA PRO A 35 7.27 26.12 24.55
C PRO A 35 7.59 25.90 23.06
N LEU A 36 6.62 25.35 22.32
CA LEU A 36 6.69 25.28 20.86
C LEU A 36 6.73 26.70 20.26
N ASP A 37 7.65 26.94 19.33
CA ASP A 37 7.71 28.18 18.57
C ASP A 37 6.38 28.42 17.83
N ALA A 38 5.84 29.64 17.98
CA ALA A 38 4.57 30.07 17.42
C ALA A 38 4.47 29.87 15.90
N ASN A 39 5.59 29.88 15.17
CA ASN A 39 5.64 29.63 13.73
C ASN A 39 5.13 28.23 13.33
N TYR A 40 5.16 27.27 14.26
CA TYR A 40 4.75 25.89 14.03
C TYR A 40 3.42 25.54 14.70
N ALA A 41 2.85 26.45 15.51
CA ALA A 41 1.63 26.19 16.29
C ALA A 41 0.40 25.87 15.43
N ALA A 42 0.33 26.43 14.21
CA ALA A 42 -0.78 26.24 13.28
C ALA A 42 -0.70 24.93 12.46
N PHE A 43 0.39 24.17 12.57
CA PHE A 43 0.54 22.92 11.82
C PHE A 43 -0.39 21.84 12.37
N GLN A 44 -1.01 21.09 11.47
CA GLN A 44 -2.00 20.06 11.75
C GLN A 44 -1.49 18.69 11.28
N GLU A 45 -1.96 17.62 11.91
CA GLU A 45 -1.73 16.26 11.42
C GLU A 45 -2.60 16.02 10.19
N ILE A 46 -2.10 15.28 9.20
CA ILE A 46 -2.91 14.94 8.03
C ILE A 46 -3.88 13.82 8.41
N ASP A 47 -5.09 14.22 8.81
CA ASP A 47 -6.17 13.31 9.17
C ASP A 47 -7.52 13.83 8.62
N GLY A 48 -8.62 13.21 9.06
CA GLY A 48 -9.97 13.62 8.65
C GLY A 48 -10.45 14.96 9.24
N ALA A 49 -9.71 15.52 10.20
CA ALA A 49 -9.99 16.80 10.84
C ALA A 49 -9.10 17.94 10.31
N TYR A 50 -8.14 17.66 9.43
CA TYR A 50 -7.28 18.68 8.82
C TYR A 50 -8.12 19.75 8.13
N ASN A 51 -8.02 20.98 8.65
CA ASN A 51 -8.81 22.11 8.18
C ASN A 51 -7.92 23.17 7.51
N SER A 52 -8.26 23.54 6.28
CA SER A 52 -7.55 24.53 5.50
C SER A 52 -8.49 25.22 4.52
N SER A 53 -8.28 26.52 4.29
CA SER A 53 -8.93 27.28 3.22
C SER A 53 -8.28 27.10 1.86
N VAL A 54 -7.16 26.37 1.79
CA VAL A 54 -6.37 26.16 0.57
C VAL A 54 -6.43 24.71 0.11
N PHE A 55 -6.63 23.77 1.03
CA PHE A 55 -6.60 22.34 0.74
C PHE A 55 -7.80 21.63 1.35
N LYS A 56 -8.40 20.74 0.56
CA LYS A 56 -9.32 19.72 1.06
C LYS A 56 -8.53 18.43 1.27
N VAL A 57 -8.55 17.92 2.49
CA VAL A 57 -8.01 16.60 2.85
C VAL A 57 -9.17 15.64 3.05
N SER A 58 -9.06 14.43 2.52
CA SER A 58 -10.11 13.40 2.68
C SER A 58 -9.49 12.02 2.78
N LEU A 59 -9.94 11.22 3.74
CA LEU A 59 -9.62 9.80 3.80
C LEU A 59 -10.32 9.10 2.64
N ILE A 60 -9.57 8.43 1.77
CA ILE A 60 -10.12 7.73 0.59
C ILE A 60 -10.02 6.21 0.69
N ALA A 61 -9.09 5.70 1.49
CA ALA A 61 -9.02 4.28 1.79
C ALA A 61 -8.52 4.02 3.21
N ARG A 62 -9.09 2.97 3.80
CA ARG A 62 -8.63 2.35 5.03
C ARG A 62 -8.74 0.85 4.88
N VAL A 63 -7.66 0.13 5.18
CA VAL A 63 -7.60 -1.34 5.17
C VAL A 63 -7.26 -1.86 6.56
N ALA A 64 -7.71 -3.07 6.91
CA ALA A 64 -7.35 -3.70 8.18
C ALA A 64 -6.16 -4.68 8.06
N VAL A 65 -5.52 -4.77 6.89
CA VAL A 65 -4.42 -5.70 6.66
C VAL A 65 -3.16 -5.23 7.37
N THR A 66 -2.67 -6.06 8.29
CA THR A 66 -1.31 -6.02 8.85
C THR A 66 -0.70 -7.40 8.66
N SER A 67 -0.09 -7.68 7.51
CA SER A 67 0.61 -8.95 7.33
C SER A 67 1.86 -8.76 6.48
N SER A 68 2.92 -9.51 6.78
CA SER A 68 4.12 -9.58 5.95
C SER A 68 3.83 -10.06 4.53
N ALA A 69 2.72 -10.78 4.32
CA ALA A 69 2.25 -11.24 3.01
C ALA A 69 1.58 -10.15 2.17
N SER A 70 1.23 -8.99 2.77
CA SER A 70 0.75 -7.81 2.05
C SER A 70 1.34 -6.56 2.69
N PRO A 71 2.63 -6.27 2.43
CA PRO A 71 3.31 -5.11 2.99
C PRO A 71 2.79 -3.79 2.40
N ASN A 72 2.19 -3.84 1.20
CA ASN A 72 1.67 -2.69 0.48
C ASN A 72 0.17 -2.88 0.13
N PRO A 73 -0.72 -2.86 1.13
CA PRO A 73 -2.13 -3.21 0.91
C PRO A 73 -2.92 -2.11 0.20
N ILE A 74 -2.31 -0.95 -0.06
CA ILE A 74 -2.89 0.12 -0.89
C ILE A 74 -1.90 0.45 -2.01
N ARG A 75 -2.39 0.40 -3.25
CA ARG A 75 -1.61 0.58 -4.48
C ARG A 75 -2.34 1.52 -5.43
N ILE A 76 -1.61 2.33 -6.19
CA ILE A 76 -2.20 3.23 -7.19
C ILE A 76 -1.44 3.08 -8.49
N PHE A 77 -2.16 3.00 -9.59
CA PHE A 77 -1.59 2.95 -10.93
C PHE A 77 -2.41 3.79 -11.93
N PRO A 78 -1.77 4.39 -12.95
CA PRO A 78 -2.46 5.04 -14.05
C PRO A 78 -3.30 4.05 -14.85
N SER A 79 -4.40 4.55 -15.39
CA SER A 79 -5.28 3.83 -16.32
C SER A 79 -5.66 4.77 -17.48
N VAL A 80 -6.55 4.33 -18.34
CA VAL A 80 -7.03 5.07 -19.50
C VAL A 80 -7.76 6.36 -19.10
N ASN A 81 -7.94 7.29 -20.05
CA ASN A 81 -8.62 8.58 -19.81
C ASN A 81 -7.99 9.44 -18.70
N ASP A 82 -6.66 9.35 -18.51
CA ASP A 82 -5.90 10.08 -17.48
C ASP A 82 -6.40 9.86 -16.05
N GLN A 83 -7.09 8.74 -15.82
CA GLN A 83 -7.58 8.35 -14.49
C GLN A 83 -6.54 7.54 -13.74
N LEU A 84 -6.68 7.50 -12.42
CA LEU A 84 -5.92 6.62 -11.54
C LEU A 84 -6.85 5.52 -11.02
N ILE A 85 -6.32 4.31 -10.89
CA ILE A 85 -7.01 3.23 -10.17
C ILE A 85 -6.30 3.03 -8.84
N LEU A 86 -7.09 3.12 -7.77
CA LEU A 86 -6.70 2.78 -6.42
C LEU A 86 -7.10 1.33 -6.15
N GLU A 87 -6.13 0.47 -5.89
CA GLU A 87 -6.32 -0.90 -5.42
C GLU A 87 -6.11 -0.95 -3.91
N CYS A 88 -7.03 -1.58 -3.19
CA CYS A 88 -6.97 -1.77 -1.76
C CYS A 88 -7.29 -3.23 -1.43
N ASP A 89 -6.50 -3.83 -0.53
CA ASP A 89 -6.87 -5.10 0.07
C ASP A 89 -8.17 -4.95 0.86
N ALA A 90 -9.14 -5.82 0.62
CA ALA A 90 -10.48 -5.68 1.15
C ALA A 90 -10.63 -6.12 2.61
N LYS A 91 -9.60 -6.72 3.23
CA LYS A 91 -9.73 -7.46 4.50
C LYS A 91 -10.51 -6.68 5.55
N VAL A 92 -11.70 -7.19 5.86
CA VAL A 92 -12.48 -6.85 7.06
C VAL A 92 -12.57 -8.07 8.00
N ASP A 93 -12.29 -9.29 7.50
CA ASP A 93 -12.31 -10.56 8.24
C ASP A 93 -11.48 -11.66 7.53
N ASP A 94 -11.51 -12.91 8.03
CA ASP A 94 -10.77 -14.05 7.45
C ASP A 94 -11.40 -14.60 6.16
N GLU A 95 -12.69 -14.36 5.91
CA GLU A 95 -13.42 -14.84 4.71
C GLU A 95 -13.08 -14.00 3.47
N THR A 96 -12.80 -12.71 3.67
CA THR A 96 -12.44 -11.75 2.61
C THR A 96 -10.94 -11.51 2.51
N ARG A 97 -10.15 -12.35 3.17
CA ARG A 97 -8.68 -12.30 3.13
C ARG A 97 -8.26 -12.54 1.68
N PHE A 98 -7.53 -11.58 1.11
CA PHE A 98 -7.04 -11.51 -0.29
C PHE A 98 -7.96 -10.84 -1.31
N ASP A 99 -9.23 -10.60 -1.00
CA ASP A 99 -10.12 -9.85 -1.90
C ASP A 99 -9.62 -8.41 -2.12
N TYR A 100 -10.00 -7.81 -3.24
CA TYR A 100 -9.59 -6.45 -3.61
C TYR A 100 -10.78 -5.53 -3.81
N ARG A 101 -10.60 -4.28 -3.40
CA ARG A 101 -11.47 -3.14 -3.75
C ARG A 101 -10.72 -2.21 -4.67
N TYR A 102 -11.36 -1.83 -5.76
CA TYR A 102 -10.83 -0.90 -6.73
C TYR A 102 -11.69 0.36 -6.77
N TYR A 103 -11.05 1.52 -6.88
CA TYR A 103 -11.71 2.81 -7.07
C TYR A 103 -11.13 3.51 -8.29
N LYS A 104 -11.99 4.04 -9.16
CA LYS A 104 -11.57 4.93 -10.26
C LYS A 104 -11.55 6.36 -9.75
N ILE A 105 -10.43 7.03 -9.95
CA ILE A 105 -10.21 8.43 -9.58
C ILE A 105 -9.94 9.20 -10.86
N ASP A 106 -10.81 10.14 -11.20
CA ASP A 106 -10.67 10.94 -12.40
C ASP A 106 -9.54 11.99 -12.28
N LYS A 107 -9.31 12.73 -13.37
CA LYS A 107 -8.33 13.82 -13.41
C LYS A 107 -8.61 14.97 -12.43
N ALA A 108 -9.83 15.10 -11.91
CA ALA A 108 -10.15 16.12 -10.91
C ALA A 108 -9.90 15.63 -9.47
N GLY A 109 -9.45 14.39 -9.29
CA GLY A 109 -9.31 13.78 -7.98
C GLY A 109 -10.65 13.38 -7.37
N VAL A 110 -11.63 13.03 -8.19
CA VAL A 110 -12.95 12.56 -7.73
C VAL A 110 -13.03 11.04 -7.93
N VAL A 111 -13.46 10.32 -6.89
CA VAL A 111 -13.82 8.92 -7.00
C VAL A 111 -15.11 8.81 -7.81
N THR A 112 -15.06 8.26 -9.02
CA THR A 112 -16.19 8.20 -9.93
C THR A 112 -16.91 6.85 -9.92
N ASP A 113 -16.24 5.80 -9.47
CA ASP A 113 -16.77 4.44 -9.46
C ASP A 113 -15.93 3.52 -8.56
N SER A 114 -16.46 2.34 -8.25
CA SER A 114 -15.75 1.32 -7.50
C SER A 114 -16.18 -0.09 -7.91
N ILE A 115 -15.29 -1.07 -7.79
CA ILE A 115 -15.62 -2.47 -7.96
C ILE A 115 -14.95 -3.34 -6.91
N TYR A 116 -15.64 -4.40 -6.50
CA TYR A 116 -15.13 -5.45 -5.63
C TYR A 116 -14.72 -6.65 -6.48
N ALA A 117 -13.51 -7.14 -6.30
CA ALA A 117 -13.04 -8.38 -6.91
C ALA A 117 -12.70 -9.38 -5.82
N SER A 118 -13.47 -10.47 -5.75
CA SER A 118 -13.13 -11.55 -4.84
C SER A 118 -11.92 -12.31 -5.37
N TYR A 119 -10.95 -12.54 -4.47
CA TYR A 119 -9.82 -13.44 -4.65
C TYR A 119 -10.32 -14.88 -4.56
N SER A 120 -11.06 -15.23 -5.61
CA SER A 120 -11.60 -16.55 -5.90
C SER A 120 -10.75 -17.16 -7.02
N ASP A 121 -11.31 -18.09 -7.80
CA ASP A 121 -10.67 -18.72 -8.97
C ASP A 121 -10.25 -17.73 -10.08
N TYR A 122 -10.45 -16.42 -9.90
CA TYR A 122 -10.18 -15.38 -10.88
C TYR A 122 -9.11 -14.39 -10.41
N TRP A 123 -8.07 -14.21 -11.22
CA TRP A 123 -7.08 -13.14 -11.05
C TRP A 123 -7.35 -12.01 -12.02
N ALA A 124 -7.62 -10.82 -11.49
CA ALA A 124 -7.85 -9.63 -12.29
C ALA A 124 -6.55 -9.06 -12.87
N GLN A 125 -6.53 -8.87 -14.19
CA GLN A 125 -5.45 -8.24 -14.93
C GLN A 125 -5.99 -6.95 -15.56
N PHE A 126 -5.39 -5.81 -15.23
CA PHE A 126 -5.74 -4.51 -15.81
C PHE A 126 -4.92 -4.30 -17.09
N ILE A 127 -5.61 -4.29 -18.23
CA ILE A 127 -5.00 -4.13 -19.55
C ILE A 127 -5.65 -2.93 -20.23
N ASP A 128 -5.12 -1.74 -19.96
CA ASP A 128 -5.66 -0.45 -20.41
C ASP A 128 -7.18 -0.35 -20.23
N ASP A 129 -7.92 -0.50 -21.33
CA ASP A 129 -9.38 -0.37 -21.41
C ASP A 129 -10.14 -1.51 -20.69
N PHE A 130 -9.45 -2.61 -20.38
CA PHE A 130 -10.05 -3.87 -19.96
C PHE A 130 -9.62 -4.29 -18.55
N MET A 131 -10.53 -4.97 -17.88
CA MET A 131 -10.21 -5.83 -16.74
C MET A 131 -10.43 -7.27 -17.20
N VAL A 132 -9.35 -8.02 -17.37
CA VAL A 132 -9.36 -9.42 -17.80
C VAL A 132 -9.22 -10.31 -16.57
N TYR A 133 -10.26 -11.08 -16.29
CA TYR A 133 -10.29 -12.03 -15.18
C TYR A 133 -9.81 -13.38 -15.68
N THR A 134 -8.54 -13.70 -15.42
CA THR A 134 -7.97 -15.00 -15.76
C THR A 134 -8.38 -16.02 -14.72
N SER A 135 -8.61 -17.26 -15.12
CA SER A 135 -8.97 -18.35 -14.21
C SER A 135 -8.54 -19.68 -14.80
N ASP A 136 -8.71 -20.75 -14.03
CA ASP A 136 -8.47 -22.11 -14.47
C ASP A 136 -9.45 -22.52 -15.59
N ARG A 137 -10.73 -22.14 -15.44
CA ARG A 137 -11.83 -22.35 -16.40
C ARG A 137 -12.76 -21.13 -16.37
N ASP A 138 -13.34 -20.78 -17.52
CA ASP A 138 -14.31 -19.67 -17.67
C ASP A 138 -13.78 -18.23 -17.54
N ALA A 139 -12.57 -17.96 -18.03
CA ALA A 139 -12.03 -16.60 -18.10
C ALA A 139 -13.00 -15.64 -18.83
N TYR A 140 -13.09 -14.42 -18.32
CA TYR A 140 -13.92 -13.36 -18.89
C TYR A 140 -13.24 -12.00 -18.80
N TYR A 141 -13.81 -10.99 -19.44
CA TYR A 141 -13.35 -9.61 -19.30
C TYR A 141 -14.53 -8.65 -19.18
N THR A 142 -14.25 -7.46 -18.65
CA THR A 142 -15.16 -6.31 -18.61
C THR A 142 -14.46 -5.08 -19.19
N THR A 143 -15.20 -3.99 -19.39
CA THR A 143 -14.65 -2.70 -19.82
C THR A 143 -14.71 -1.65 -18.71
N TRP A 144 -14.72 -2.11 -17.45
CA TRP A 144 -14.85 -1.25 -16.27
C TRP A 144 -13.83 -0.12 -16.22
N PRO A 145 -12.53 -0.32 -16.55
CA PRO A 145 -11.57 0.79 -16.64
C PRO A 145 -11.98 1.86 -17.65
N LEU A 146 -12.49 1.46 -18.83
CA LEU A 146 -12.86 2.39 -19.89
C LEU A 146 -14.12 3.21 -19.57
N ASN A 147 -15.19 2.56 -19.12
CA ASN A 147 -16.53 3.17 -19.07
C ASN A 147 -17.37 2.76 -17.84
N GLY A 148 -16.84 1.95 -16.93
CA GLY A 148 -17.59 1.44 -15.77
C GLY A 148 -18.50 0.24 -16.05
N ASP A 149 -18.52 -0.28 -17.27
CA ASP A 149 -19.30 -1.46 -17.58
C ASP A 149 -18.68 -2.73 -16.97
N THR A 150 -19.48 -3.44 -16.18
CA THR A 150 -19.12 -4.68 -15.48
C THR A 150 -19.72 -5.92 -16.13
N VAL A 151 -20.39 -5.79 -17.28
CA VAL A 151 -20.92 -6.92 -18.04
C VAL A 151 -19.78 -7.88 -18.41
N LYS A 152 -19.97 -9.16 -18.05
CA LYS A 152 -18.99 -10.21 -18.29
C LYS A 152 -19.04 -10.68 -19.74
N HIS A 153 -17.93 -10.53 -20.44
CA HIS A 153 -17.74 -11.08 -21.78
C HIS A 153 -16.82 -12.29 -21.72
N ARG A 154 -17.30 -13.45 -22.15
CA ARG A 154 -16.49 -14.67 -22.22
C ARG A 154 -15.37 -14.54 -23.25
N LEU A 155 -14.23 -15.14 -22.94
CA LEU A 155 -13.14 -15.27 -23.90
C LEU A 155 -13.47 -16.31 -24.96
N VAL A 156 -12.97 -16.10 -26.18
CA VAL A 156 -13.06 -17.09 -27.25
C VAL A 156 -11.85 -18.02 -27.17
N GLU A 157 -12.06 -19.26 -26.77
CA GLU A 157 -11.00 -20.27 -26.73
C GLU A 157 -10.76 -20.87 -28.12
N LEU A 158 -9.50 -20.86 -28.58
CA LEU A 158 -9.16 -21.33 -29.93
C LEU A 158 -8.89 -22.84 -30.01
N ASN A 159 -8.38 -23.43 -28.93
CA ASN A 159 -7.95 -24.83 -28.86
C ASN A 159 -8.21 -25.43 -27.48
N ALA A 160 -9.43 -25.23 -26.95
CA ALA A 160 -9.83 -25.73 -25.63
C ALA A 160 -9.64 -27.25 -25.45
N ASP A 161 -9.70 -28.02 -26.54
CA ASP A 161 -9.48 -29.47 -26.58
C ASP A 161 -8.01 -29.88 -26.70
N LEU A 162 -7.09 -28.91 -26.77
CA LEU A 162 -5.65 -29.10 -26.96
C LEU A 162 -5.31 -29.88 -28.25
N SER A 163 -6.18 -29.89 -29.24
CA SER A 163 -6.01 -30.65 -30.49
C SER A 163 -4.96 -30.08 -31.44
N TRP A 164 -4.52 -28.84 -31.23
CA TRP A 164 -3.57 -28.18 -32.10
C TRP A 164 -2.15 -28.71 -31.89
N ALA A 165 -1.46 -29.03 -32.99
CA ALA A 165 -0.05 -29.38 -32.96
C ALA A 165 0.81 -28.22 -32.43
N ASN A 166 1.91 -28.53 -31.74
CA ASN A 166 2.77 -27.55 -31.08
C ASN A 166 3.31 -26.50 -32.06
N GLU A 167 3.66 -26.90 -33.28
CA GLU A 167 4.16 -26.00 -34.32
C GLU A 167 3.12 -24.93 -34.70
N LYS A 168 1.84 -25.33 -34.74
CA LYS A 168 0.73 -24.41 -35.00
C LYS A 168 0.52 -23.44 -33.83
N VAL A 169 0.64 -23.92 -32.58
CA VAL A 169 0.54 -23.09 -31.38
C VAL A 169 1.66 -22.06 -31.32
N GLU A 170 2.92 -22.47 -31.54
CA GLU A 170 4.09 -21.59 -31.55
C GLU A 170 4.03 -20.52 -32.65
N SER A 171 3.60 -20.92 -33.85
CA SER A 171 3.38 -19.98 -34.96
C SER A 171 2.33 -18.94 -34.60
N ARG A 172 1.20 -19.36 -34.00
CA ARG A 172 0.15 -18.44 -33.56
C ARG A 172 0.62 -17.51 -32.44
N ILE A 173 1.39 -18.02 -31.47
CA ILE A 173 2.00 -17.19 -30.41
C ILE A 173 2.92 -16.13 -31.00
N SER A 174 3.76 -16.51 -31.98
CA SER A 174 4.66 -15.57 -32.67
C SER A 174 3.89 -14.48 -33.41
N GLU A 175 2.77 -14.83 -34.05
CA GLU A 175 1.86 -13.87 -34.69
C GLU A 175 1.21 -12.92 -33.67
N ILE A 176 0.72 -13.45 -32.55
CA ILE A 176 0.12 -12.66 -31.46
C ILE A 176 1.13 -11.63 -30.95
N LYS A 177 2.35 -12.07 -30.61
CA LYS A 177 3.41 -11.16 -30.11
C LYS A 177 3.74 -10.04 -31.10
N LYS A 178 3.66 -10.33 -32.40
CA LYS A 178 3.99 -9.37 -33.47
C LYS A 178 2.85 -8.39 -33.77
N ASN A 179 1.60 -8.86 -33.76
CA ASN A 179 0.48 -8.13 -34.35
C ASN A 179 -0.57 -7.66 -33.34
N ALA A 180 -0.72 -8.31 -32.19
CA ALA A 180 -1.75 -7.95 -31.22
C ALA A 180 -1.31 -6.72 -30.39
N LYS A 181 -2.20 -5.73 -30.26
CA LYS A 181 -1.97 -4.58 -29.37
C LYS A 181 -1.91 -5.02 -27.90
N TYR A 182 -2.86 -5.88 -27.51
CA TYR A 182 -2.98 -6.39 -26.15
C TYR A 182 -2.76 -7.90 -26.14
N TRP A 183 -1.76 -8.34 -25.36
CA TRP A 183 -1.53 -9.75 -25.10
C TRP A 183 -0.72 -9.95 -23.83
N PHE A 184 -0.91 -11.10 -23.18
CA PHE A 184 -0.08 -11.53 -22.06
C PHE A 184 -0.20 -13.04 -21.86
N PHE A 185 0.71 -13.62 -21.08
CA PHE A 185 0.65 -15.01 -20.66
C PHE A 185 0.36 -15.18 -19.18
N SER A 186 -0.18 -16.35 -18.84
CA SER A 186 -0.14 -16.89 -17.49
C SER A 186 0.31 -18.35 -17.51
N SER A 187 0.93 -18.79 -16.42
CA SER A 187 1.23 -20.21 -16.18
C SER A 187 0.04 -20.85 -15.46
N PHE A 188 -0.25 -22.10 -15.76
CA PHE A 188 -1.32 -22.87 -15.15
C PHE A 188 -0.92 -24.34 -15.00
N GLY A 189 -1.20 -24.95 -13.85
CA GLY A 189 -0.92 -26.36 -13.59
C GLY A 189 -2.18 -27.10 -13.18
N ASP A 190 -2.44 -28.25 -13.81
CA ASP A 190 -3.55 -29.14 -13.47
C ASP A 190 -3.06 -30.59 -13.45
N ASN A 191 -3.22 -31.28 -12.31
CA ASN A 191 -2.88 -32.69 -12.13
C ASN A 191 -1.47 -33.09 -12.64
N GLY A 192 -0.47 -32.24 -12.38
CA GLY A 192 0.92 -32.47 -12.81
C GLY A 192 1.21 -32.15 -14.27
N VAL A 193 0.23 -31.67 -15.03
CA VAL A 193 0.40 -31.15 -16.39
C VAL A 193 0.45 -29.63 -16.34
N TRP A 194 1.42 -29.04 -17.03
CA TRP A 194 1.61 -27.59 -17.07
C TRP A 194 1.17 -27.03 -18.41
N TYR A 195 0.58 -25.84 -18.36
CA TYR A 195 0.09 -25.09 -19.50
C TYR A 195 0.55 -23.65 -19.42
N ARG A 196 0.79 -23.06 -20.58
CA ARG A 196 0.84 -21.61 -20.76
C ARG A 196 -0.43 -21.17 -21.45
N LYS A 197 -1.12 -20.20 -20.86
CA LYS A 197 -2.31 -19.56 -21.44
C LYS A 197 -1.89 -18.25 -22.09
N ALA A 198 -2.17 -18.08 -23.37
CA ALA A 198 -1.96 -16.84 -24.10
C ALA A 198 -3.28 -16.09 -24.27
N TYR A 199 -3.40 -14.97 -23.57
CA TYR A 199 -4.54 -14.07 -23.67
C TYR A 199 -4.21 -12.96 -24.65
N PHE A 200 -5.11 -12.66 -25.57
CA PHE A 200 -4.89 -11.58 -26.53
C PHE A 200 -6.19 -11.01 -27.07
N TYR A 201 -6.17 -9.73 -27.45
CA TYR A 201 -7.31 -9.05 -28.03
C TYR A 201 -7.18 -8.99 -29.55
N ALA A 202 -8.10 -9.65 -30.26
CA ALA A 202 -8.16 -9.67 -31.72
C ALA A 202 -9.63 -9.78 -32.18
N ASP A 203 -9.95 -9.23 -33.35
CA ASP A 203 -11.31 -9.26 -33.91
C ASP A 203 -12.38 -8.71 -32.95
N ARG A 204 -12.01 -7.67 -32.19
CA ARG A 204 -12.82 -7.01 -31.17
C ARG A 204 -13.25 -7.90 -29.99
N LYS A 205 -12.55 -9.01 -29.76
CA LYS A 205 -12.81 -9.92 -28.63
C LYS A 205 -11.50 -10.36 -27.97
N TRP A 206 -11.55 -10.63 -26.67
CA TRP A 206 -10.48 -11.36 -26.03
C TRP A 206 -10.55 -12.85 -26.40
N GLN A 207 -9.40 -13.41 -26.72
CA GLN A 207 -9.21 -14.79 -27.12
C GLN A 207 -8.20 -15.47 -26.18
N LEU A 208 -8.31 -16.79 -26.03
CA LEU A 208 -7.42 -17.62 -25.25
C LEU A 208 -6.88 -18.76 -26.11
N LEU A 209 -5.55 -18.89 -26.13
CA LEU A 209 -4.84 -20.01 -26.73
C LEU A 209 -4.08 -20.77 -25.64
N TRP A 210 -4.25 -22.08 -25.61
CA TRP A 210 -3.58 -22.98 -24.69
C TRP A 210 -2.33 -23.58 -25.32
N GLN A 211 -1.26 -23.65 -24.53
CA GLN A 211 -0.03 -24.33 -24.90
C GLN A 211 0.33 -25.33 -23.81
N LYS A 212 0.49 -26.62 -24.17
CA LYS A 212 1.00 -27.63 -23.25
C LYS A 212 2.51 -27.43 -23.04
N MET A 213 2.95 -27.40 -21.80
CA MET A 213 4.33 -27.17 -21.41
C MET A 213 4.94 -28.47 -20.84
N PRO A 214 6.26 -28.69 -21.00
CA PRO A 214 6.94 -29.85 -20.43
C PRO A 214 7.06 -29.80 -18.90
N GLY A 215 6.87 -28.62 -18.30
CA GLY A 215 6.94 -28.38 -16.85
C GLY A 215 6.52 -26.95 -16.51
N TYR A 216 6.56 -26.60 -15.23
CA TYR A 216 6.35 -25.22 -14.80
C TYR A 216 7.34 -24.31 -15.53
N THR A 217 6.80 -23.29 -16.18
CA THR A 217 7.61 -22.25 -16.81
C THR A 217 7.16 -20.93 -16.23
N ASP A 218 8.12 -20.19 -15.68
CA ASP A 218 7.86 -18.85 -15.20
C ASP A 218 7.48 -17.94 -16.36
N VAL A 219 6.51 -17.05 -16.15
CA VAL A 219 6.14 -16.03 -17.15
C VAL A 219 6.87 -14.75 -16.77
N PRO A 220 7.82 -14.27 -17.59
CA PRO A 220 8.53 -13.03 -17.30
C PRO A 220 7.56 -11.86 -17.13
N ASP A 221 7.88 -10.90 -16.26
CA ASP A 221 7.04 -9.70 -16.05
C ASP A 221 6.73 -8.93 -17.34
N GLY A 222 7.68 -8.89 -18.28
CA GLY A 222 7.49 -8.28 -19.60
C GLY A 222 6.50 -9.01 -20.52
N GLU A 223 6.11 -10.23 -20.17
CA GLU A 223 5.14 -11.05 -20.90
C GLU A 223 3.88 -11.38 -20.10
N SER A 224 3.82 -11.05 -18.81
CA SER A 224 2.64 -11.21 -17.95
C SER A 224 1.69 -10.02 -18.07
N GLY A 225 0.49 -10.11 -17.50
CA GLY A 225 -0.47 -9.01 -17.49
C GLY A 225 0.06 -7.78 -16.72
N ASN A 226 1.00 -7.97 -15.79
CA ASN A 226 1.61 -6.90 -14.99
C ASN A 226 2.30 -5.84 -15.85
N ARG A 227 2.74 -6.15 -17.07
CA ARG A 227 3.39 -5.17 -17.96
C ARG A 227 2.52 -3.95 -18.29
N TYR A 228 1.19 -4.08 -18.20
CA TYR A 228 0.23 -3.01 -18.46
C TYR A 228 -0.08 -2.18 -17.22
N ARG A 229 0.41 -2.62 -16.06
CA ARG A 229 0.18 -1.99 -14.77
C ARG A 229 1.51 -1.60 -14.14
N LYS A 230 1.75 -0.29 -14.08
CA LYS A 230 2.88 0.26 -13.33
C LYS A 230 2.35 1.05 -12.14
N ASP A 231 2.54 0.51 -10.94
CA ASP A 231 2.22 1.24 -9.73
C ASP A 231 3.05 2.53 -9.67
N VAL A 232 2.39 3.64 -9.36
CA VAL A 232 3.00 4.95 -9.11
C VAL A 232 3.03 5.28 -7.62
N PHE A 233 2.35 4.47 -6.81
CA PHE A 233 2.32 4.60 -5.36
C PHE A 233 2.01 3.26 -4.68
N ARG A 234 2.65 3.03 -3.53
CA ARG A 234 2.44 1.90 -2.64
C ARG A 234 2.46 2.37 -1.19
N SER A 235 1.44 2.04 -0.40
CA SER A 235 1.46 2.33 1.04
C SER A 235 2.46 1.42 1.74
N GLY A 236 3.02 1.86 2.89
CA GLY A 236 3.88 1.00 3.71
C GLY A 236 5.27 0.73 3.13
N GLU A 237 5.71 1.45 2.09
CA GLU A 237 7.10 1.42 1.65
C GLU A 237 8.01 1.96 2.75
N ALA A 238 8.76 1.06 3.39
CA ALA A 238 9.77 1.42 4.37
C ALA A 238 11.01 1.98 3.66
N GLY A 239 11.42 3.17 4.06
CA GLY A 239 12.64 3.82 3.59
C GLY A 239 13.29 4.55 4.75
N PHE A 240 14.62 4.42 4.88
CA PHE A 240 15.39 5.15 5.88
C PHE A 240 15.66 6.60 5.47
N GLU A 241 15.58 6.89 4.16
CA GLU A 241 15.78 8.23 3.63
C GLU A 241 14.45 8.97 3.52
N MET A 242 14.43 10.24 3.98
CA MET A 242 13.31 11.14 3.76
C MET A 242 13.11 11.37 2.25
N PRO A 243 11.87 11.28 1.73
CA PRO A 243 11.58 11.55 0.32
C PRO A 243 12.05 12.94 -0.12
N GLU A 244 12.61 13.06 -1.31
CA GLU A 244 13.19 14.32 -1.83
C GLU A 244 12.15 15.46 -1.91
N ASN A 245 10.88 15.13 -2.09
CA ASN A 245 9.75 16.04 -2.19
C ASN A 245 9.14 16.43 -0.83
N VAL A 246 9.71 15.99 0.29
CA VAL A 246 9.25 16.32 1.64
C VAL A 246 10.40 16.91 2.43
N LYS A 247 10.16 18.03 3.11
CA LYS A 247 11.16 18.74 3.91
C LYS A 247 10.76 18.74 5.38
N LEU A 248 11.63 18.24 6.25
CA LEU A 248 11.56 18.50 7.69
C LEU A 248 11.99 19.95 7.96
N LEU A 249 11.04 20.80 8.33
CA LEU A 249 11.29 22.21 8.66
C LEU A 249 11.83 22.36 10.08
N TYR A 250 11.25 21.63 11.02
CA TYR A 250 11.60 21.71 12.43
C TYR A 250 11.26 20.42 13.17
N PHE A 251 12.07 20.08 14.16
CA PHE A 251 11.78 19.03 15.12
C PHE A 251 11.74 19.64 16.51
N TYR A 252 10.58 19.54 17.16
CA TYR A 252 10.37 19.99 18.52
C TYR A 252 10.51 18.80 19.48
N PRO A 253 11.64 18.67 20.20
CA PRO A 253 11.82 17.59 21.17
C PRO A 253 10.87 17.79 22.36
N GLN A 254 10.23 16.73 22.83
CA GLN A 254 9.31 16.78 23.98
C GLN A 254 9.83 15.95 25.15
N GLU A 255 10.24 14.70 24.89
CA GLU A 255 10.66 13.75 25.92
C GLU A 255 11.87 12.96 25.44
N LYS A 256 12.90 12.84 26.26
CA LYS A 256 14.03 11.97 25.99
C LYS A 256 13.73 10.59 26.55
N ILE A 257 13.59 9.60 25.68
CA ILE A 257 13.08 8.28 26.05
C ILE A 257 14.04 7.18 25.63
N LYS A 258 14.00 6.05 26.34
CA LYS A 258 14.53 4.77 25.85
C LYS A 258 13.54 4.16 24.85
N TYR A 259 14.02 3.59 23.76
CA TYR A 259 13.22 2.77 22.84
C TYR A 259 14.10 1.75 22.13
N TYR A 260 13.48 0.84 21.39
CA TYR A 260 14.15 -0.30 20.76
C TYR A 260 13.99 -0.29 19.24
N HIS A 261 15.08 -0.57 18.54
CA HIS A 261 15.05 -0.92 17.12
C HIS A 261 14.93 -2.44 17.01
N ILE A 262 13.93 -2.93 16.27
CA ILE A 262 13.74 -4.36 16.01
C ILE A 262 14.35 -4.71 14.65
N ILE A 263 15.31 -5.64 14.63
CA ILE A 263 15.88 -6.15 13.38
C ILE A 263 15.32 -7.56 13.15
N GLY A 264 14.39 -7.69 12.21
CA GLY A 264 13.96 -8.97 11.65
C GLY A 264 13.36 -9.98 12.64
N GLY A 265 12.10 -9.75 13.06
CA GLY A 265 11.18 -10.81 13.54
C GLY A 265 11.56 -11.62 14.78
N GLY A 266 12.69 -11.32 15.45
CA GLY A 266 13.14 -11.96 16.68
C GLY A 266 13.98 -10.99 17.54
N ASP A 267 14.31 -11.41 18.77
CA ASP A 267 14.94 -10.64 19.87
C ASP A 267 16.28 -9.94 19.56
N GLY A 268 16.74 -9.93 18.31
CA GLY A 268 17.87 -9.13 17.83
C GLY A 268 17.49 -7.67 17.65
N GLY A 269 17.31 -6.94 18.74
CA GLY A 269 17.15 -5.49 18.74
C GLY A 269 18.24 -4.80 19.53
N PHE A 270 18.46 -3.51 19.28
CA PHE A 270 19.26 -2.66 20.16
C PHE A 270 18.41 -1.52 20.70
N SER A 271 18.75 -1.03 21.89
CA SER A 271 18.06 0.10 22.50
C SER A 271 18.88 1.37 22.42
N VAL A 272 18.21 2.49 22.24
CA VAL A 272 18.83 3.81 22.23
C VAL A 272 18.04 4.79 23.11
N TYR A 273 18.69 5.88 23.49
CA TYR A 273 18.04 7.01 24.13
C TYR A 273 18.06 8.20 23.18
N ASN A 274 16.89 8.71 22.83
CA ASN A 274 16.77 9.89 21.98
C ASN A 274 15.53 10.71 22.34
N TRP A 275 15.46 11.92 21.80
CA TRP A 275 14.28 12.76 21.90
C TRP A 275 13.18 12.26 21.00
N ARG A 276 12.01 12.04 21.60
CA ARG A 276 10.72 11.92 20.93
C ARG A 276 9.99 13.25 21.02
N GLY A 277 9.33 13.64 19.94
CA GLY A 277 8.59 14.89 19.89
C GLY A 277 7.72 15.04 18.65
N GLN A 278 7.63 16.25 18.14
CA GLN A 278 6.83 16.58 16.95
C GLN A 278 7.75 17.01 15.81
N GLY A 279 7.59 16.40 14.64
CA GLY A 279 8.19 16.88 13.39
C GLY A 279 7.22 17.76 12.63
N PHE A 280 7.74 18.84 12.06
CA PHE A 280 6.99 19.80 11.24
C PHE A 280 7.53 19.76 9.83
N PHE A 281 6.66 19.48 8.87
CA PHE A 281 7.03 19.16 7.51
C PHE A 281 6.35 20.08 6.50
N GLU A 282 6.97 20.19 5.34
CA GLU A 282 6.42 20.87 4.17
C GLU A 282 6.64 20.01 2.92
N THR A 283 5.64 20.01 2.06
CA THR A 283 5.71 19.50 0.69
C THR A 283 4.94 20.45 -0.23
N THR A 284 4.83 20.13 -1.52
CA THR A 284 4.09 20.92 -2.50
C THR A 284 2.92 20.12 -3.06
N VAL A 285 1.72 20.69 -3.03
CA VAL A 285 0.53 20.12 -3.67
C VAL A 285 -0.02 21.17 -4.63
N ALA A 286 -0.14 20.82 -5.91
CA ALA A 286 -0.61 21.73 -6.96
C ALA A 286 0.19 23.05 -7.04
N GLY A 287 1.51 23.00 -6.79
CA GLY A 287 2.37 24.20 -6.76
C GLY A 287 2.22 25.08 -5.52
N LYS A 288 1.37 24.72 -4.55
CA LYS A 288 1.19 25.44 -3.28
C LYS A 288 1.84 24.66 -2.13
N ASN A 289 2.41 25.37 -1.16
CA ASN A 289 3.01 24.73 0.03
C ASN A 289 1.94 24.05 0.87
N PHE A 290 2.14 22.78 1.16
CA PHE A 290 1.31 21.99 2.06
C PHE A 290 2.13 21.65 3.30
N ARG A 291 1.63 22.07 4.47
CA ARG A 291 2.33 21.98 5.75
C ARG A 291 1.59 21.07 6.71
N PHE A 292 2.33 20.22 7.42
CA PHE A 292 1.75 19.25 8.35
C PHE A 292 2.72 18.89 9.47
N LYS A 293 2.18 18.38 10.58
CA LYS A 293 2.99 17.85 11.68
C LYS A 293 2.81 16.35 11.84
N VAL A 294 3.79 15.72 12.47
CA VAL A 294 3.80 14.30 12.82
C VAL A 294 4.18 14.19 14.30
N PRO A 295 3.30 13.66 15.16
CA PRO A 295 3.60 13.48 16.57
C PRO A 295 4.43 12.23 16.81
N LYS A 296 4.99 12.11 18.02
CA LYS A 296 5.74 10.95 18.49
C LYS A 296 6.91 10.55 17.57
N LEU A 297 7.43 11.53 16.85
CA LEU A 297 8.55 11.37 15.93
C LEU A 297 9.85 11.33 16.72
N VAL A 298 10.76 10.48 16.27
CA VAL A 298 12.18 10.51 16.63
C VAL A 298 12.97 10.77 15.35
N VAL A 299 13.96 11.65 15.47
CA VAL A 299 14.89 11.97 14.38
C VAL A 299 16.27 11.48 14.78
N GLU A 300 16.79 10.53 14.01
CA GLU A 300 18.16 10.02 14.17
C GLU A 300 19.03 10.50 13.02
N LYS A 301 20.31 10.71 13.27
CA LYS A 301 21.30 11.05 12.24
C LYS A 301 22.44 10.07 12.37
N GLU A 302 22.58 9.20 11.39
CA GLU A 302 23.56 8.12 11.45
C GLU A 302 24.80 8.46 10.62
N LYS A 303 25.98 8.12 11.14
CA LYS A 303 27.23 8.41 10.42
C LYS A 303 27.29 7.70 9.06
N HIS A 304 26.76 6.49 8.97
CA HIS A 304 26.88 5.65 7.79
C HIS A 304 26.07 6.14 6.58
N ASN A 305 25.02 6.94 6.80
CA ASN A 305 24.22 7.56 5.73
C ASN A 305 24.61 9.03 5.48
N GLY A 306 25.77 9.48 5.99
CA GLY A 306 26.22 10.86 5.85
C GLY A 306 25.47 11.85 6.75
N PHE A 307 24.92 11.40 7.88
CA PHE A 307 24.11 12.19 8.82
C PHE A 307 22.79 12.70 8.23
N LYS A 308 22.28 12.03 7.20
CA LYS A 308 20.91 12.27 6.74
C LYS A 308 19.92 11.86 7.85
N PRO A 309 18.84 12.63 8.07
CA PRO A 309 17.86 12.30 9.09
C PRO A 309 17.08 11.04 8.71
N SER A 310 17.13 10.03 9.58
CA SER A 310 16.23 8.88 9.59
C SER A 310 15.06 9.19 10.54
N LEU A 311 13.85 8.87 10.11
CA LEU A 311 12.62 9.23 10.81
C LEU A 311 11.94 7.98 11.36
N TYR A 312 11.53 8.02 12.62
CA TYR A 312 10.86 6.90 13.29
C TYR A 312 9.66 7.38 14.10
N ILE A 313 8.57 6.59 14.13
CA ILE A 313 7.51 6.74 15.12
C ILE A 313 7.84 5.86 16.32
N VAL A 314 7.76 6.43 17.53
CA VAL A 314 7.88 5.69 18.79
C VAL A 314 6.67 5.99 19.67
N SER A 315 5.70 5.07 19.66
CA SER A 315 4.40 5.28 20.29
C SER A 315 4.46 5.52 21.80
N GLU A 316 5.41 4.90 22.49
CA GLU A 316 5.61 4.96 23.95
C GLU A 316 7.06 4.71 24.35
N ALA A 317 7.44 5.15 25.56
CA ALA A 317 8.78 4.89 26.10
C ALA A 317 8.94 3.39 26.36
N GLY A 318 10.08 2.83 25.95
CA GLY A 318 10.34 1.39 25.92
C GLY A 318 9.68 0.66 24.76
N GLY A 319 8.95 1.36 23.89
CA GLY A 319 8.35 0.79 22.70
C GLY A 319 9.36 0.56 21.58
N SER A 320 8.86 -0.01 20.48
CA SER A 320 9.61 -0.25 19.26
C SER A 320 9.57 0.98 18.35
N ALA A 321 10.69 1.29 17.71
CA ALA A 321 10.76 2.24 16.62
C ALA A 321 10.16 1.63 15.36
N GLU A 322 9.18 2.32 14.79
CA GLU A 322 8.63 2.03 13.48
C GLU A 322 9.21 3.04 12.49
N ILE A 323 9.78 2.57 11.37
CA ILE A 323 10.29 3.47 10.32
C ILE A 323 9.13 4.35 9.84
N TYR A 324 9.33 5.67 9.92
CA TYR A 324 8.40 6.64 9.39
C TYR A 324 8.89 7.15 8.04
N ASN A 325 8.14 6.86 6.99
CA ASN A 325 8.40 7.41 5.67
C ASN A 325 7.16 8.21 5.22
N PRO A 326 7.22 9.55 5.10
CA PRO A 326 6.09 10.35 4.64
C PRO A 326 5.82 10.08 3.16
N ALA A 327 5.01 9.06 2.86
CA ALA A 327 4.77 8.61 1.51
C ALA A 327 3.75 9.52 0.80
N PHE A 328 4.23 10.29 -0.18
CA PHE A 328 3.42 11.12 -1.06
C PHE A 328 3.49 10.65 -2.51
N TYR A 329 2.35 10.70 -3.19
CA TYR A 329 2.30 10.73 -4.65
C TYR A 329 1.67 12.04 -5.10
N HIS A 330 2.40 12.81 -5.90
CA HIS A 330 1.90 14.03 -6.52
C HIS A 330 1.39 13.73 -7.93
N SER A 331 0.08 13.80 -8.12
CA SER A 331 -0.55 13.60 -9.41
C SER A 331 -0.22 14.78 -10.34
N PRO A 332 0.08 14.54 -11.63
CA PRO A 332 0.25 15.62 -12.60
C PRO A 332 -1.02 16.47 -12.76
N ASN A 333 -2.18 15.97 -12.32
CA ASN A 333 -3.45 16.67 -12.39
C ASN A 333 -3.73 17.61 -11.19
N GLY A 334 -2.73 17.88 -10.33
CA GLY A 334 -2.86 18.91 -9.29
C GLY A 334 -3.53 18.46 -7.99
N PHE A 335 -3.56 17.16 -7.71
CA PHE A 335 -3.88 16.61 -6.39
C PHE A 335 -2.76 15.70 -5.91
N SER A 336 -2.81 15.24 -4.67
CA SER A 336 -1.80 14.33 -4.12
C SER A 336 -2.42 13.29 -3.21
N PHE A 337 -1.77 12.14 -3.10
CA PHE A 337 -2.07 11.15 -2.08
C PHE A 337 -1.01 11.17 -1.00
N TYR A 338 -1.42 10.93 0.23
CA TYR A 338 -0.56 10.80 1.40
C TYR A 338 -0.94 9.55 2.19
N SER A 339 0.06 8.78 2.59
CA SER A 339 -0.12 7.60 3.44
C SER A 339 0.77 7.71 4.68
N PRO A 340 0.20 7.89 5.88
CA PRO A 340 0.97 7.97 7.13
C PRO A 340 1.49 6.59 7.59
N ASN A 341 0.89 5.51 7.10
CA ASN A 341 1.19 4.12 7.44
C ASN A 341 0.64 3.22 6.33
N SER A 342 0.92 1.92 6.36
CA SER A 342 0.47 0.98 5.32
C SER A 342 -1.06 0.92 5.14
N GLN A 343 -1.85 1.34 6.13
CA GLN A 343 -3.28 1.06 6.21
C GLN A 343 -4.20 2.19 5.77
N GLN A 344 -3.68 3.41 5.62
CA GLN A 344 -4.49 4.59 5.38
C GLN A 344 -3.97 5.37 4.18
N LEU A 345 -4.91 5.88 3.39
CA LEU A 345 -4.62 6.77 2.28
C LEU A 345 -5.53 7.99 2.33
N PHE A 346 -4.92 9.15 2.33
CA PHE A 346 -5.56 10.45 2.25
C PHE A 346 -5.33 11.03 0.86
N MET A 347 -6.33 11.75 0.36
CA MET A 347 -6.24 12.58 -0.83
C MET A 347 -6.25 14.05 -0.43
N ILE A 348 -5.40 14.82 -1.07
CA ILE A 348 -5.19 16.25 -0.83
C ILE A 348 -5.40 16.98 -2.14
N ILE A 349 -6.42 17.84 -2.18
CA ILE A 349 -6.79 18.61 -3.37
C ILE A 349 -6.67 20.10 -3.03
N SER A 350 -6.05 20.89 -3.91
CA SER A 350 -6.08 22.34 -3.74
C SER A 350 -7.46 22.90 -4.07
N GLN A 351 -7.99 23.72 -3.17
CA GLN A 351 -9.18 24.52 -3.39
C GLN A 351 -8.83 25.70 -4.31
N GLN A 352 -9.72 25.97 -5.26
CA GLN A 352 -9.65 27.12 -6.16
C GLN A 352 -9.98 28.41 -5.42
#